data_AF-A0A842Q349-F1
#
_entry.id   AF-A0A842Q349-F1
#
_cell.length_a   1.000
_cell.length_b   1.000
_cell.length_c   1.000
_cell.angle_alpha   90.00
_cell.angle_beta   90.00
_cell.angle_gamma   90.00
#
_symmetry.space_group_name_H-M   'P 1'
#
loop_
_entity.id
_entity.type
_entity.pdbx_description
1 polymer ?
#
loop_
_entity_poly.entity_id
_entity_poly.type
_entity_poly.pdbx_seq_one_letter_code
_entity_poly.pdbx_strand_id
1 'polypeptide(L)'
;MNELGEVMHLSKSGRLIVRLQKDGKQIKSGQLLVDPNGKRIGKVIEVIGPVNAPYASVAPFTDRIKKIIGTNVFNGGVLAKRRDFRSHVRKQQKGFRRYNNLGENQQ
;
A
#
# COMPACT_ATOMS: atom_id res chain seq x y z
N MET A 1 1.50 18.88 6.00
CA MET A 1 2.00 17.56 5.56
C MET A 1 3.42 17.75 5.08
N ASN A 2 4.36 16.89 5.48
CA ASN A 2 5.76 17.05 5.07
C ASN A 2 5.91 16.51 3.65
N GLU A 3 6.43 17.37 2.76
CA GLU A 3 6.81 16.97 1.41
C GLU A 3 8.03 16.04 1.49
N LEU A 4 7.94 14.90 0.84
CA LEU A 4 8.98 13.88 0.88
C LEU A 4 9.83 13.88 -0.39
N GLY A 5 9.28 14.37 -1.50
CA GLY A 5 9.94 14.46 -2.79
C GLY A 5 9.00 14.21 -3.96
N GLU A 6 9.51 13.68 -5.07
CA GLU A 6 8.78 13.62 -6.35
C GLU A 6 8.84 12.21 -6.98
N VAL A 7 7.73 11.80 -7.62
CA VAL A 7 7.67 10.54 -8.38
C VAL A 7 8.40 10.69 -9.71
N MET A 8 9.48 9.96 -9.89
CA MET A 8 10.31 10.02 -11.09
C MET A 8 9.75 9.17 -12.23
N HIS A 9 9.49 7.90 -11.98
CA HIS A 9 9.00 6.97 -13.00
C HIS A 9 8.47 5.66 -12.39
N LEU A 10 7.84 4.86 -13.24
CA LEU A 10 7.52 3.46 -12.96
C LEU A 10 8.69 2.57 -13.40
N SER A 11 9.24 1.79 -12.49
CA SER A 11 10.24 0.78 -12.81
C SER A 11 9.61 -0.38 -13.60
N LYS A 12 10.45 -1.14 -14.31
CA LYS A 12 10.02 -2.38 -14.98
C LYS A 12 9.45 -3.44 -14.02
N SER A 13 9.83 -3.37 -12.74
CA SER A 13 9.30 -4.25 -11.68
C SER A 13 7.92 -3.83 -11.17
N GLY A 14 7.33 -2.75 -11.72
CA GLY A 14 6.02 -2.25 -11.31
C GLY A 14 6.06 -1.38 -10.04
N ARG A 15 7.23 -0.87 -9.66
CA ARG A 15 7.41 -0.01 -8.48
C ARG A 15 7.56 1.44 -8.90
N LEU A 16 6.97 2.35 -8.13
CA LEU A 16 7.22 3.76 -8.30
C LEU A 16 8.58 4.10 -7.67
N ILE A 17 9.40 4.79 -8.45
CA ILE A 17 10.67 5.35 -7.97
C ILE A 17 10.43 6.80 -7.60
N VAL A 18 10.67 7.11 -6.34
CA VAL A 18 10.49 8.45 -5.78
C VAL A 18 11.85 8.99 -5.38
N ARG A 19 12.20 10.19 -5.86
CA ARG A 19 13.39 10.91 -5.42
C ARG A 19 13.07 11.61 -4.11
N LEU A 20 13.78 11.26 -3.04
CA LEU A 20 13.54 11.84 -1.72
C LEU A 20 14.35 13.13 -1.51
N GLN A 21 13.71 14.12 -0.91
CA GLN A 21 14.34 15.38 -0.48
C GLN A 21 14.79 15.29 0.99
N LYS A 22 15.21 16.42 1.60
CA LYS A 22 15.73 16.47 2.98
C LYS A 22 14.80 15.80 3.99
N ASP A 23 13.51 16.11 3.94
CA ASP A 23 12.51 15.57 4.86
C ASP A 23 12.14 14.11 4.54
N GLY A 24 12.33 13.70 3.28
CA GLY A 24 12.17 12.33 2.82
C GLY A 24 13.20 11.36 3.40
N LYS A 25 14.33 11.82 3.96
CA LYS A 25 15.39 10.94 4.49
C LYS A 25 14.95 10.08 5.68
N GLN A 26 13.96 10.53 6.43
CA GLN A 26 13.47 9.84 7.62
C GLN A 26 12.41 8.79 7.30
N ILE A 27 12.06 8.64 6.00
CA ILE A 27 11.08 7.67 5.55
C ILE A 27 11.55 6.26 5.87
N LYS A 28 10.65 5.45 6.41
CA LYS A 28 10.88 4.04 6.69
C LYS A 28 10.03 3.16 5.78
N SER A 29 10.48 1.93 5.59
CA SER A 29 9.66 0.90 4.96
C SER A 29 8.32 0.79 5.69
N GLY A 30 7.25 0.59 4.92
CA GLY A 30 5.91 0.45 5.46
C GLY A 30 5.06 1.72 5.48
N GLN A 31 5.67 2.90 5.31
CA GLN A 31 4.94 4.17 5.32
C GLN A 31 4.08 4.37 4.08
N LEU A 32 2.98 5.12 4.26
CA LEU A 32 2.05 5.51 3.22
C LEU A 32 2.50 6.81 2.56
N LEU A 33 2.51 6.82 1.23
CA LEU A 33 2.66 8.05 0.45
C LEU A 33 1.31 8.51 -0.08
N VAL A 34 1.09 9.81 0.00
CA VAL A 34 -0.10 10.49 -0.54
C VAL A 34 0.31 11.61 -1.49
N ASP A 35 -0.62 11.99 -2.37
CA ASP A 35 -0.50 13.16 -3.23
C ASP A 35 -0.83 14.46 -2.44
N PRO A 36 -0.72 15.65 -3.05
CA PRO A 36 -1.07 16.91 -2.40
C PRO A 36 -2.54 16.98 -1.94
N ASN A 37 -3.43 16.22 -2.59
CA ASN A 37 -4.86 16.15 -2.28
C ASN A 37 -5.19 15.09 -1.22
N GLY A 38 -4.18 14.42 -0.64
CA GLY A 38 -4.36 13.35 0.34
C GLY A 38 -4.77 12.00 -0.26
N LYS A 39 -4.78 11.86 -1.59
CA LYS A 39 -5.05 10.59 -2.27
C LYS A 39 -3.86 9.66 -2.10
N ARG A 40 -4.15 8.40 -1.79
CA ARG A 40 -3.13 7.37 -1.58
C ARG A 40 -2.42 7.01 -2.89
N ILE A 41 -1.10 7.15 -2.90
CA ILE A 41 -0.24 6.77 -4.02
C ILE A 41 0.19 5.31 -3.85
N GLY A 42 0.75 4.99 -2.69
CA GLY A 42 1.33 3.66 -2.47
C GLY A 42 2.05 3.52 -1.14
N LYS A 43 2.67 2.36 -0.95
CA LYS A 43 3.41 2.01 0.27
C LYS A 43 4.90 1.90 -0.02
N VAL A 44 5.72 2.50 0.81
CA VAL A 44 7.19 2.39 0.73
C VAL A 44 7.60 0.96 1.05
N ILE A 45 8.34 0.34 0.15
CA ILE A 45 8.90 -0.99 0.36
C ILE A 45 10.30 -0.88 0.93
N GLU A 46 11.13 -0.05 0.31
CA GLU A 46 12.56 0.06 0.60
C GLU A 46 13.07 1.46 0.20
N VAL A 47 14.19 1.84 0.82
CA VAL A 47 14.92 3.08 0.54
C VAL A 47 16.31 2.68 0.08
N ILE A 48 16.73 3.21 -1.07
CA ILE A 48 17.98 2.82 -1.76
C ILE A 48 18.76 4.06 -2.21
N GLY A 49 20.03 3.85 -2.56
CA GLY A 49 20.87 4.87 -3.18
C GLY A 49 21.61 5.78 -2.19
N PRO A 50 22.07 6.96 -2.64
CA PRO A 50 22.95 7.84 -1.86
C PRO A 50 22.28 8.37 -0.59
N VAL A 51 23.01 8.37 0.53
CA VAL A 51 22.50 8.86 1.83
C VAL A 51 22.06 10.32 1.78
N ASN A 52 22.73 11.14 0.97
CA ASN A 52 22.41 12.57 0.84
C ASN A 52 21.15 12.84 0.03
N ALA A 53 20.81 11.95 -0.89
CA ALA A 53 19.65 12.08 -1.77
C ALA A 53 19.14 10.69 -2.18
N PRO A 54 18.42 10.02 -1.26
CA PRO A 54 18.00 8.64 -1.47
C PRO A 54 16.81 8.55 -2.43
N TYR A 55 16.50 7.32 -2.83
CA TYR A 55 15.30 6.99 -3.58
C TYR A 55 14.43 6.02 -2.77
N ALA A 56 13.11 6.21 -2.80
CA ALA A 56 12.16 5.24 -2.28
C ALA A 56 11.58 4.41 -3.43
N SER A 57 11.55 3.10 -3.21
CA SER A 57 10.82 2.15 -4.04
C SER A 57 9.47 1.89 -3.39
N VAL A 58 8.40 2.14 -4.15
CA VAL A 58 7.03 2.25 -3.64
C VAL A 58 6.13 1.31 -4.41
N ALA A 59 5.35 0.50 -3.70
CA ALA A 59 4.31 -0.32 -4.29
C ALA A 59 3.05 0.53 -4.52
N PRO A 60 2.64 0.77 -5.78
CA PRO A 60 1.47 1.60 -6.09
C PRO A 60 0.17 0.90 -5.67
N PHE A 61 -0.86 1.70 -5.36
CA PHE A 61 -2.21 1.19 -5.10
C PHE A 61 -3.17 1.31 -6.29
N THR A 62 -2.73 1.94 -7.38
CA THR A 62 -3.55 2.15 -8.57
C THR A 62 -2.72 1.99 -9.83
N ASP A 63 -3.34 1.46 -10.88
CA ASP A 63 -2.70 1.27 -12.19
C ASP A 63 -2.63 2.57 -13.01
N ARG A 64 -3.26 3.66 -12.53
CA ARG A 64 -3.26 4.97 -13.21
C ARG A 64 -1.95 5.73 -12.99
N ILE A 65 -0.82 5.05 -13.19
CA ILE A 65 0.53 5.52 -12.88
C ILE A 65 0.91 6.76 -13.69
N LYS A 66 0.45 6.88 -14.94
CA LYS A 66 0.75 8.03 -15.82
C LYS A 66 0.36 9.38 -15.21
N LYS A 67 -0.65 9.42 -14.33
CA LYS A 67 -1.11 10.64 -13.65
C LYS A 67 -0.32 10.96 -12.36
N ILE A 68 0.53 10.04 -11.92
CA ILE A 68 1.24 10.09 -10.64
C ILE A 68 2.71 10.48 -10.86
N ILE A 69 3.26 10.19 -12.04
CA ILE A 69 4.62 10.59 -12.43
C ILE A 69 4.70 12.13 -12.47
N GLY A 70 5.77 12.69 -11.90
CA GLY A 70 6.00 14.13 -11.78
C GLY A 70 5.28 14.79 -10.60
N THR A 71 4.50 14.04 -9.83
CA THR A 71 3.75 14.59 -8.69
C THR A 71 4.57 14.54 -7.41
N ASN A 72 4.46 15.60 -6.59
CA ASN A 72 5.07 15.63 -5.26
C ASN A 72 4.34 14.67 -4.31
N VAL A 73 5.11 14.00 -3.47
CA VAL A 73 4.62 13.02 -2.52
C VAL A 73 4.76 13.54 -1.10
N PHE A 74 3.79 13.18 -0.26
CA PHE A 74 3.71 13.61 1.12
C PHE A 74 3.56 12.42 2.05
N ASN A 75 3.97 12.61 3.31
CA ASN A 75 3.83 11.58 4.33
C ASN A 75 2.36 11.39 4.72
N GLY A 76 1.80 10.22 4.39
CA GLY A 76 0.44 9.80 4.78
C GLY A 76 0.39 9.04 6.11
N GLY A 77 1.51 8.91 6.81
CA GLY A 77 1.62 8.18 8.08
C GLY A 77 1.78 6.67 7.90
N VAL A 78 1.63 5.93 9.00
CA VAL A 78 1.63 4.46 8.97
C VAL A 78 0.21 3.99 8.70
N LEU A 79 0.00 3.23 7.62
CA LEU A 79 -1.27 2.53 7.41
C LEU A 79 -1.53 1.63 8.63
N ALA A 80 -2.52 1.97 9.45
CA ALA A 80 -3.01 1.08 10.49
C ALA A 80 -3.33 -0.27 9.81
N LYS A 81 -2.69 -1.35 10.26
CA LYS A 81 -3.06 -2.72 9.85
C LYS A 81 -4.57 -2.81 10.01
N ARG A 82 -5.30 -2.94 8.90
CA ARG A 82 -6.73 -3.27 8.96
C ARG A 82 -6.80 -4.55 9.79
N ARG A 83 -7.26 -4.46 11.04
CA ARG A 83 -7.61 -5.64 11.83
C ARG A 83 -8.54 -6.45 10.95
N ASP A 84 -8.26 -7.74 10.81
CA ASP A 84 -8.91 -8.63 9.87
C ASP A 84 -10.42 -8.75 10.13
N PHE A 85 -11.21 -7.79 9.62
CA PHE A 85 -12.67 -7.87 9.58
C PHE A 85 -13.17 -9.08 8.75
N ARG A 86 -12.28 -9.69 7.95
CA ARG A 86 -12.55 -10.93 7.20
C ARG A 86 -12.58 -12.20 8.06
N SER A 87 -12.11 -12.15 9.30
CA SER A 87 -12.07 -13.34 10.18
C SER A 87 -13.45 -13.73 10.73
N HIS A 88 -14.37 -12.78 10.89
CA HIS A 88 -15.71 -13.05 11.44
C HIS A 88 -16.66 -13.71 10.44
N VAL A 89 -16.59 -13.36 9.15
CA VAL A 89 -17.51 -13.88 8.13
C VAL A 89 -17.27 -15.38 7.84
N ARG A 90 -16.02 -15.85 7.93
CA ARG A 90 -15.70 -17.27 7.69
C ARG A 90 -16.20 -18.23 8.78
N LYS A 91 -16.46 -17.76 10.00
CA LYS A 91 -16.98 -18.62 11.07
C LYS A 91 -18.47 -18.95 10.90
N GLN A 92 -19.29 -18.03 10.38
CA GLN A 92 -20.72 -18.27 10.21
C GLN A 92 -21.03 -19.30 9.12
N GLN A 93 -20.30 -19.33 8.00
CA GLN A 93 -20.58 -20.27 6.91
C GLN A 93 -20.31 -21.74 7.25
N LYS A 94 -19.42 -22.05 8.20
CA LYS A 94 -19.18 -23.44 8.64
C LYS A 94 -20.34 -24.03 9.45
N GLY A 95 -21.16 -23.20 10.09
CA GLY A 95 -22.35 -23.67 10.84
C GLY A 95 -23.48 -24.11 9.92
N PHE A 96 -23.78 -23.32 8.88
CA PHE A 96 -24.86 -23.63 7.93
C PHE A 96 -24.60 -24.89 7.10
N ARG A 97 -23.34 -25.20 6.78
CA ARG A 97 -22.99 -26.40 6.01
C ARG A 97 -23.19 -27.72 6.78
N ARG A 98 -23.33 -27.69 8.12
CA ARG A 98 -23.53 -28.92 8.91
C ARG A 98 -24.97 -29.44 8.90
N TYR A 99 -25.97 -28.58 8.70
CA TYR A 99 -27.38 -29.00 8.72
C TYR A 99 -27.85 -29.66 7.42
N ASN A 100 -27.20 -29.37 6.28
CA ASN A 100 -27.62 -29.92 4.99
C ASN A 100 -27.13 -31.36 4.72
N ASN A 101 -26.20 -31.91 5.51
CA ASN A 101 -25.64 -33.25 5.29
C ASN A 101 -26.25 -34.35 6.19
N LEU A 102 -27.34 -34.06 6.92
CA LEU A 102 -28.00 -35.01 7.82
C LEU A 102 -29.32 -35.58 7.25
N GLY A 103 -29.70 -35.20 6.03
CA GLY A 103 -31.02 -35.54 5.45
C GLY A 103 -31.03 -36.68 4.42
N GLU A 104 -29.89 -37.24 4.03
CA GLU A 104 -29.82 -38.29 3.00
C GLU A 104 -29.27 -39.58 3.61
N ASN A 105 -30.15 -40.37 4.23
CA ASN A 105 -30.02 -41.82 4.39
C ASN A 105 -31.33 -42.37 4.99
N GLN A 106 -32.39 -42.37 4.18
CA GLN A 106 -33.55 -43.25 4.36
C GLN A 106 -34.03 -43.69 2.98
N GLN A 107 -33.59 -44.87 2.55
CA GLN A 107 -34.29 -45.82 1.69
C GLN A 107 -33.54 -47.16 1.73
#